data_AF-A0A497IDA8-F1
#
_entry.id   AF-A0A497IDA8-F1
#
_cell.length_a   1.000
_cell.length_b   1.000
_cell.length_c   1.000
_cell.angle_alpha   90.00
_cell.angle_beta   90.00
_cell.angle_gamma   90.00
#
_symmetry.space_group_name_H-M   'P 1'
#
loop_
_entity.id
_entity.type
_entity.pdbx_description
1 polymer ?
#
loop_
_entity_poly.entity_id
_entity_poly.type
_entity_poly.pdbx_seq_one_letter_code
_entity_poly.pdbx_strand_id
1 'polypeptide(L)'
;ENRLKQAMSSFIVLFANNEKLYNEFTTFLINYNRELVEQRSETYEGAIVGVIFDLVTEYKENVPDVQNVQNVQFKNEDLAKLKITAADIADRLREKYGMQEVTARSVGRRIRTLGMTTKLERKDGERKRYLNLDAAQLTKLIKKYIPDAFEEKKQEDNKDNKDINTGLNAGNVQFMDNPVKAECERCGKDTWLDHEWEHDGKKTLICTACAAELKGELQEND
;
A
#
# COMPACT_ATOMS: atom_id res chain seq x y z
N GLU A 1 4.93 -2.98 -1.44
CA GLU A 1 6.39 -3.16 -1.57
C GLU A 1 6.86 -3.10 -3.04
N ASN A 2 8.02 -2.49 -3.36
CA ASN A 2 8.45 -2.31 -4.77
C ASN A 2 8.72 -3.62 -5.52
N ARG A 3 9.27 -4.65 -4.86
CA ARG A 3 9.55 -5.95 -5.50
C ARG A 3 8.28 -6.73 -5.80
N LEU A 4 7.32 -6.71 -4.86
CA LEU A 4 6.01 -7.30 -5.09
C LEU A 4 5.30 -6.61 -6.25
N LYS A 5 5.31 -5.27 -6.30
CA LYS A 5 4.77 -4.52 -7.44
C LYS A 5 5.45 -4.96 -8.75
N GLN A 6 6.78 -4.99 -8.82
CA GLN A 6 7.49 -5.40 -10.03
C GLN A 6 7.17 -6.83 -10.48
N ALA A 7 7.10 -7.79 -9.55
CA ALA A 7 6.78 -9.18 -9.88
C ALA A 7 5.31 -9.37 -10.28
N MET A 8 4.39 -8.62 -9.67
CA MET A 8 2.95 -8.80 -9.83
C MET A 8 2.34 -7.93 -10.93
N SER A 9 3.02 -6.85 -11.34
CA SER A 9 2.54 -5.93 -12.39
C SER A 9 2.24 -6.61 -13.72
N SER A 10 3.00 -7.64 -14.11
CA SER A 10 2.74 -8.40 -15.33
C SER A 10 1.46 -9.23 -15.25
N PHE A 11 1.09 -9.70 -14.05
CA PHE A 11 -0.13 -10.48 -13.82
C PHE A 11 -1.37 -9.58 -13.84
N ILE A 12 -1.25 -8.30 -13.47
CA ILE A 12 -2.37 -7.34 -13.52
C ILE A 12 -2.94 -7.24 -14.95
N VAL A 13 -2.08 -7.28 -15.97
CA VAL A 13 -2.50 -7.22 -17.38
C VAL A 13 -3.35 -8.43 -17.79
N LEU A 14 -3.14 -9.59 -17.17
CA LEU A 14 -3.92 -10.80 -17.46
C LEU A 14 -5.38 -10.70 -17.00
N PHE A 15 -5.66 -9.80 -16.05
CA PHE A 15 -6.99 -9.59 -15.49
C PHE A 15 -7.62 -8.28 -15.93
N ALA A 16 -6.98 -7.54 -16.86
CA ALA A 16 -7.47 -6.23 -17.32
C ALA A 16 -8.88 -6.28 -17.94
N ASN A 17 -9.28 -7.43 -18.50
CA ASN A 17 -10.60 -7.63 -19.09
C ASN A 17 -11.61 -8.31 -18.14
N ASN A 18 -11.24 -8.57 -16.88
CA ASN A 18 -12.13 -9.18 -15.88
C ASN A 18 -12.05 -8.40 -14.57
N GLU A 19 -12.99 -7.49 -14.38
CA GLU A 19 -13.04 -6.55 -13.24
C GLU A 19 -13.07 -7.27 -11.89
N LYS A 20 -13.80 -8.40 -11.79
CA LYS A 20 -13.87 -9.18 -10.55
C LYS A 20 -12.51 -9.76 -10.18
N LEU A 21 -11.86 -10.46 -11.11
CA LEU A 21 -10.53 -11.05 -10.88
C LEU A 21 -9.48 -9.95 -10.62
N TYR A 22 -9.57 -8.81 -11.29
CA TYR A 22 -8.70 -7.67 -11.04
C TYR A 22 -8.85 -7.15 -9.59
N ASN A 23 -10.09 -6.98 -9.12
CA ASN A 23 -10.38 -6.50 -7.77
C ASN A 23 -9.98 -7.52 -6.69
N GLU A 24 -10.24 -8.81 -6.92
CA GLU A 24 -9.81 -9.90 -6.04
C GLU A 24 -8.28 -9.96 -5.95
N PHE A 25 -7.59 -9.89 -7.09
CA PHE A 25 -6.13 -9.88 -7.13
C PHE A 25 -5.52 -8.65 -6.45
N THR A 26 -6.11 -7.47 -6.67
CA THR A 26 -5.67 -6.24 -6.01
C THR A 26 -5.85 -6.32 -4.49
N THR A 27 -6.99 -6.83 -4.03
CA THR A 27 -7.26 -7.07 -2.60
C THR A 27 -6.26 -8.05 -2.01
N PHE A 28 -5.98 -9.16 -2.71
CA PHE A 28 -4.96 -10.12 -2.33
C PHE A 28 -3.58 -9.46 -2.18
N LEU A 29 -3.16 -8.62 -3.13
CA LEU A 29 -1.88 -7.92 -3.05
C LEU A 29 -1.81 -6.93 -1.88
N ILE A 30 -2.92 -6.26 -1.55
CA ILE A 30 -2.99 -5.35 -0.40
C ILE A 30 -2.82 -6.14 0.89
N ASN A 31 -3.61 -7.21 1.07
CA ASN A 31 -3.55 -8.05 2.26
C ASN A 31 -2.18 -8.70 2.42
N TYR A 32 -1.61 -9.24 1.34
CA TYR A 32 -0.28 -9.83 1.35
C TYR A 32 0.82 -8.80 1.70
N ASN A 33 0.73 -7.57 1.18
CA ASN A 33 1.65 -6.51 1.60
C ASN A 33 1.49 -6.18 3.09
N ARG A 34 0.26 -6.15 3.61
CA ARG A 34 -0.03 -5.89 5.03
C ARG A 34 0.60 -6.97 5.90
N GLU A 35 0.34 -8.24 5.61
CA GLU A 35 0.94 -9.38 6.32
C GLU A 35 2.48 -9.31 6.33
N LEU A 36 3.10 -8.95 5.21
CA LEU A 36 4.56 -8.76 5.14
C LEU A 36 5.06 -7.61 6.03
N VAL A 37 4.28 -6.53 6.15
CA VAL A 37 4.62 -5.40 7.04
C VAL A 37 4.42 -5.80 8.50
N GLU A 38 3.36 -6.54 8.82
CA GLU A 38 3.10 -7.09 10.15
C GLU A 38 4.24 -8.00 10.60
N GLN A 39 4.66 -8.96 9.77
CA GLN A 39 5.82 -9.81 10.05
C GLN A 39 7.10 -8.99 10.26
N ARG A 40 7.30 -7.89 9.51
CA ARG A 40 8.43 -6.99 9.71
C ARG A 40 8.33 -6.21 11.01
N SER A 41 7.13 -5.82 11.41
CA SER A 41 6.88 -5.09 12.65
C SER A 41 7.28 -5.90 13.89
N GLU A 42 7.13 -7.22 13.82
CA GLU A 42 7.50 -8.16 14.88
C GLU A 42 9.02 -8.38 15.00
N THR A 43 9.80 -7.93 14.02
CA THR A 43 11.26 -8.02 14.08
C THR A 43 11.87 -7.03 15.06
N TYR A 44 13.11 -7.26 15.50
CA TYR A 44 13.82 -6.31 16.35
C TYR A 44 14.02 -4.95 15.67
N GLU A 45 14.27 -4.94 14.36
CA GLU A 45 14.26 -3.73 13.55
C GLU A 45 12.89 -3.03 13.56
N GLY A 46 11.80 -3.79 13.44
CA GLY A 46 10.44 -3.29 13.51
C GLY A 46 10.11 -2.63 14.84
N ALA A 47 10.46 -3.29 15.95
CA ALA A 47 10.30 -2.74 17.30
C ALA A 47 11.09 -1.44 17.49
N ILE A 48 12.33 -1.35 16.97
CA ILE A 48 13.12 -0.11 17.01
C ILE A 48 12.42 1.02 16.23
N VAL A 49 11.94 0.73 15.01
CA VAL A 49 11.23 1.74 14.20
C VAL A 49 9.93 2.17 14.87
N GLY A 50 9.19 1.25 15.48
CA GLY A 50 8.00 1.54 16.27
C GLY A 50 8.29 2.48 17.44
N VAL A 51 9.34 2.20 18.24
CA VAL A 51 9.77 3.08 19.34
C VAL A 51 10.20 4.46 18.83
N ILE A 52 10.95 4.53 17.73
CA ILE A 52 11.33 5.83 17.14
C ILE A 52 10.09 6.60 16.72
N PHE A 53 9.11 5.93 16.11
CA PHE A 53 7.85 6.55 15.73
C PHE A 53 7.11 7.12 16.94
N ASP A 54 6.93 6.33 18.01
CA ASP A 54 6.29 6.77 19.24
C ASP A 54 6.97 8.02 19.83
N LEU A 55 8.30 8.00 19.94
CA LEU A 55 9.07 9.13 20.48
C LEU A 55 8.93 10.40 19.63
N VAL A 56 8.78 10.25 18.31
CA VAL A 56 8.57 11.38 17.40
C VAL A 56 7.14 11.90 17.49
N THR A 57 6.13 11.02 17.63
CA THR A 57 4.74 11.42 17.76
C THR A 57 4.47 12.11 19.10
N GLU A 58 5.01 11.58 20.21
CA GLU A 58 4.91 12.21 21.54
C GLU A 58 5.58 13.59 21.59
N TYR A 59 6.66 13.79 20.84
CA TYR A 59 7.30 15.10 20.72
C TYR A 59 6.38 16.12 20.02
N LYS A 60 5.61 15.68 19.02
CA LYS A 60 4.63 16.54 18.35
C LYS A 60 3.44 16.90 19.26
N GLU A 61 3.04 16.04 20.19
CA GLU A 61 1.96 16.33 21.15
C GLU A 61 2.29 17.46 22.16
N ASN A 62 3.55 17.90 22.25
CA ASN A 62 3.99 19.00 23.12
C ASN A 62 4.14 20.37 22.41
N VAL A 63 3.48 20.56 21.26
CA VAL A 63 3.28 21.86 20.62
C VAL A 63 1.78 22.07 20.45
N PRO A 64 1.20 23.20 20.91
CA PRO A 64 -0.24 23.40 20.89
C PRO A 64 -0.81 23.29 19.47
N ASP A 65 -1.77 22.38 19.35
CA ASP A 65 -2.75 22.21 18.27
C ASP A 65 -2.27 21.56 16.95
N VAL A 66 -2.21 20.22 16.96
CA VAL A 66 -2.29 19.41 15.73
C VAL A 66 -3.34 18.33 15.94
N GLN A 67 -4.60 18.67 15.71
CA GLN A 67 -5.66 17.67 15.57
C GLN A 67 -5.36 16.79 14.33
N ASN A 68 -5.41 15.47 14.54
CA ASN A 68 -5.42 14.38 13.55
C ASN A 68 -4.10 13.63 13.32
N VAL A 69 -3.97 12.51 14.01
CA VAL A 69 -2.89 11.51 13.92
C VAL A 69 -2.96 10.64 12.64
N GLN A 70 -3.88 10.91 11.70
CA GLN A 70 -4.15 10.00 10.57
C GLN A 70 -3.41 10.30 9.25
N ASN A 71 -2.43 11.20 9.22
CA ASN A 71 -1.57 11.41 8.04
C ASN A 71 -0.24 12.02 8.48
N VAL A 72 0.65 11.21 9.09
CA VAL A 72 1.88 11.74 9.68
C VAL A 72 2.88 12.16 8.59
N GLN A 73 2.81 13.43 8.20
CA GLN A 73 3.86 14.10 7.45
C GLN A 73 4.90 14.67 8.42
N PHE A 74 6.15 14.25 8.28
CA PHE A 74 7.26 14.83 9.03
C PHE A 74 7.90 15.95 8.20
N LYS A 75 8.19 17.09 8.84
CA LYS A 75 9.08 18.11 8.29
C LYS A 75 10.43 18.03 8.99
N ASN A 76 11.50 18.23 8.25
CA ASN A 76 12.86 18.19 8.81
C ASN A 76 13.08 19.24 9.90
N GLU A 77 12.39 20.38 9.82
CA GLU A 77 12.41 21.45 10.83
C GLU A 77 11.89 20.98 12.19
N ASP A 78 10.78 20.24 12.21
CA ASP A 78 10.18 19.68 13.42
C ASP A 78 11.11 18.65 14.06
N LEU A 79 11.75 17.82 13.22
CA LEU A 79 12.65 16.76 13.66
C LEU A 79 14.01 17.28 14.14
N ALA A 80 14.46 18.45 13.69
CA ALA A 80 15.79 18.98 14.01
C ALA A 80 15.98 19.26 15.52
N LYS A 81 14.89 19.61 16.21
CA LYS A 81 14.87 19.90 17.65
C LYS A 81 14.77 18.63 18.50
N LEU A 82 14.25 17.55 17.94
CA LEU A 82 14.08 16.28 18.61
C LEU A 82 15.43 15.57 18.77
N LYS A 83 15.77 15.21 20.01
CA LYS A 83 17.04 14.58 20.38
C LYS A 83 16.78 13.19 20.94
N ILE A 84 16.86 12.19 20.07
CA ILE A 84 16.73 10.78 20.46
C ILE A 84 18.12 10.15 20.44
N THR A 85 18.46 9.39 21.47
CA THR A 85 19.66 8.57 21.57
C THR A 85 19.32 7.08 21.46
N ALA A 86 20.35 6.27 21.22
CA ALA A 86 20.20 4.81 21.28
C ALA A 86 19.90 4.29 22.70
N ALA A 87 20.20 5.07 23.74
CA ALA A 87 19.84 4.73 25.12
C ALA A 87 18.33 4.93 25.33
N ASP A 88 17.77 6.08 24.92
CA ASP A 88 16.34 6.36 25.03
C ASP A 88 15.49 5.27 24.33
N ILE A 89 15.94 4.82 23.15
CA ILE A 89 15.30 3.73 22.40
C ILE A 89 15.42 2.40 23.16
N ALA A 90 16.60 2.09 23.72
CA ALA A 90 16.80 0.87 24.49
C ALA A 90 15.91 0.83 25.73
N ASP A 91 15.78 1.95 26.43
CA ASP A 91 14.95 2.07 27.63
C ASP A 91 13.47 1.88 27.27
N ARG A 92 12.98 2.55 26.21
CA ARG A 92 11.59 2.35 25.75
C ARG A 92 11.33 0.92 25.23
N LEU A 93 12.30 0.25 24.62
CA LEU A 93 12.16 -1.16 24.24
C LEU A 93 12.01 -2.08 25.44
N ARG A 94 12.73 -1.81 26.55
CA ARG A 94 12.57 -2.56 27.80
C ARG A 94 11.20 -2.32 28.42
N GLU A 95 10.75 -1.07 28.43
CA GLU A 95 9.45 -0.67 29.00
C GLU A 95 8.27 -1.24 28.20
N LYS A 96 8.26 -1.05 26.88
CA LYS A 96 7.12 -1.39 26.01
C LYS A 96 7.06 -2.87 25.65
N TYR A 97 8.21 -3.51 25.41
CA TYR A 97 8.28 -4.88 24.89
C TYR A 97 8.92 -5.87 25.89
N GLY A 98 9.28 -5.42 27.11
CA GLY A 98 9.86 -6.30 28.13
C GLY A 98 11.27 -6.82 27.80
N MET A 99 11.96 -6.22 26.82
CA MET A 99 13.25 -6.72 26.31
C MET A 99 14.44 -6.36 27.21
N GLN A 100 14.53 -6.94 28.40
CA GLN A 100 15.48 -6.54 29.46
C GLN A 100 16.96 -6.56 29.05
N GLU A 101 17.38 -7.47 28.16
CA GLU A 101 18.76 -7.61 27.70
C GLU A 101 19.19 -6.57 26.64
N VAL A 102 18.27 -5.73 26.18
CA VAL A 102 18.57 -4.72 25.16
C VAL A 102 19.55 -3.70 25.71
N THR A 103 20.59 -3.38 24.94
CA THR A 103 21.58 -2.36 25.30
C THR A 103 21.60 -1.24 24.27
N ALA A 104 21.99 -0.03 24.69
CA ALA A 104 22.19 1.08 23.76
C ALA A 104 23.19 0.73 22.62
N ARG A 105 24.16 -0.14 22.91
CA ARG A 105 25.12 -0.64 21.92
C ARG A 105 24.46 -1.56 20.88
N SER A 106 23.57 -2.47 21.28
CA SER A 106 22.86 -3.36 20.33
C SER A 106 21.92 -2.56 19.44
N VAL A 107 21.16 -1.63 20.04
CA VAL A 107 20.29 -0.69 19.33
C VAL A 107 21.10 0.13 18.33
N GLY A 108 22.24 0.71 18.75
CA GLY A 108 23.12 1.48 17.88
C GLY A 108 23.67 0.70 16.68
N ARG A 109 23.85 -0.63 16.78
CA ARG A 109 24.21 -1.47 15.62
C ARG A 109 23.04 -1.60 14.65
N ARG A 110 21.83 -1.86 15.17
CA ARG A 110 20.61 -2.03 14.36
C ARG A 110 20.17 -0.74 13.66
N ILE A 111 20.34 0.41 14.30
CA ILE A 111 20.12 1.73 13.68
C ILE A 111 20.94 1.89 12.39
N ARG A 112 22.20 1.42 12.38
CA ARG A 112 23.03 1.46 11.17
C ARG A 112 22.51 0.52 10.08
N THR A 113 22.00 -0.66 10.46
CA THR A 113 21.37 -1.60 9.52
C THR A 113 20.10 -1.02 8.90
N LEU A 114 19.36 -0.19 9.65
CA LEU A 114 18.22 0.58 9.14
C LEU A 114 18.63 1.75 8.22
N GLY A 115 19.94 1.98 8.03
CA GLY A 115 20.50 3.05 7.22
C GLY A 115 20.51 4.41 7.92
N MET A 116 20.14 4.48 9.20
CA MET A 116 20.14 5.73 9.96
C MET A 116 21.54 6.02 10.52
N THR A 117 21.83 7.30 10.70
CA THR A 117 23.13 7.77 11.21
C THR A 117 22.99 8.48 12.55
N THR A 118 24.11 8.70 13.22
CA THR A 118 24.15 9.46 14.48
C THR A 118 25.19 10.55 14.41
N LYS A 119 24.91 11.69 15.04
CA LYS A 119 25.85 12.81 15.19
C LYS A 119 26.21 13.02 16.64
N LEU A 120 27.46 13.40 16.89
CA LEU A 120 27.92 13.77 18.23
C LEU A 120 27.56 15.25 18.47
N GLU A 121 26.84 15.53 19.54
CA GLU A 121 26.41 16.88 19.88
C GLU A 121 26.58 17.10 21.39
N ARG A 122 26.82 18.35 21.81
CA ARG A 122 26.85 18.74 23.22
C ARG A 122 25.50 19.32 23.61
N LYS A 123 24.91 18.78 24.68
CA LYS A 123 23.72 19.34 25.33
C LYS A 123 23.89 19.19 26.83
N ASP A 124 23.58 20.25 27.58
CA ASP A 124 23.66 20.26 29.05
C ASP A 124 25.02 19.83 29.62
N GLY A 125 26.11 20.24 28.96
CA GLY A 125 27.48 19.95 29.39
C GLY A 125 28.01 18.56 28.99
N GLU A 126 27.14 17.62 28.60
CA GLU A 126 27.52 16.26 28.20
C GLU A 126 27.61 16.09 26.67
N ARG A 127 28.56 15.27 26.21
CA ARG A 127 28.66 14.85 24.80
C ARG A 127 27.89 13.54 24.60
N LYS A 128 26.80 13.59 23.83
CA LYS A 128 26.00 12.42 23.49
C LYS A 128 25.87 12.26 21.98
N ARG A 129 25.62 11.02 21.53
CA ARG A 129 25.33 10.71 20.13
C ARG A 129 23.82 10.64 19.93
N TYR A 130 23.31 11.54 19.11
CA TYR A 130 21.89 11.63 18.77
C TYR A 130 21.65 11.07 17.37
N LEU A 131 20.48 10.48 17.15
CA LEU A 131 20.03 10.06 15.83
C LEU A 131 19.91 11.29 14.92
N ASN A 132 20.34 11.12 13.68
CA ASN A 132 20.08 12.09 12.63
C ASN A 132 18.72 11.74 12.02
N LEU A 133 17.68 12.47 12.44
CA LEU A 133 16.32 12.25 11.98
C LEU A 133 16.11 13.01 10.67
N ASP A 134 15.77 12.27 9.62
CA ASP A 134 15.37 12.80 8.32
C ASP A 134 13.96 12.30 8.00
N ALA A 135 13.09 13.23 7.60
CA ALA A 135 11.69 12.96 7.34
C ALA A 135 11.49 11.91 6.24
N ALA A 136 12.21 12.03 5.12
CA ALA A 136 12.06 11.11 3.99
C ALA A 136 12.51 9.70 4.38
N GLN A 137 13.63 9.57 5.09
CA GLN A 137 14.10 8.30 5.61
C GLN A 137 13.13 7.70 6.63
N LEU A 138 12.63 8.49 7.57
CA LEU A 138 11.71 8.04 8.61
C LEU A 138 10.38 7.57 8.00
N THR A 139 9.80 8.34 7.07
CA THR A 139 8.61 7.94 6.32
C THR A 139 8.82 6.61 5.58
N LYS A 140 9.99 6.40 4.98
CA LYS A 140 10.31 5.13 4.31
C LYS A 140 10.39 3.95 5.27
N LEU A 141 10.97 4.15 6.47
CA LEU A 141 11.05 3.13 7.50
C LEU A 141 9.67 2.80 8.08
N ILE A 142 8.85 3.81 8.37
CA ILE A 142 7.49 3.62 8.88
C ILE A 142 6.65 2.83 7.88
N LYS A 143 6.64 3.20 6.59
CA LYS A 143 5.95 2.44 5.52
C LYS A 143 6.39 0.98 5.40
N LYS A 144 7.59 0.65 5.89
CA LYS A 144 8.18 -0.68 5.76
C LYS A 144 7.93 -1.55 6.99
N TYR A 145 7.77 -0.96 8.17
CA TYR A 145 7.80 -1.66 9.45
C TYR A 145 6.58 -1.41 10.34
N ILE A 146 5.78 -0.37 10.09
CA ILE A 146 4.61 -0.05 10.91
C ILE A 146 3.35 -0.36 10.11
N PRO A 147 2.55 -1.36 10.53
CA PRO A 147 1.25 -1.63 9.94
C PRO A 147 0.37 -0.38 10.03
N ASP A 148 -0.44 -0.17 9.01
CA ASP A 148 -1.54 0.81 9.01
C ASP A 148 -1.14 2.29 9.20
N ALA A 149 0.16 2.61 9.27
CA ALA A 149 0.66 3.98 9.43
C ALA A 149 0.28 4.94 8.29
N PHE A 150 -0.21 4.40 7.18
CA PHE A 150 -0.72 5.10 6.01
C PHE A 150 -1.91 4.34 5.43
N GLU A 151 -2.85 3.88 6.25
CA GLU A 151 -4.18 3.54 5.73
C GLU A 151 -4.78 4.82 5.15
N GLU A 152 -4.56 5.05 3.85
CA GLU A 152 -5.45 5.86 3.05
C GLU A 152 -6.84 5.29 3.31
N LYS A 153 -7.80 6.12 3.76
CA LYS A 153 -9.22 5.75 3.82
C LYS A 153 -9.70 5.43 2.40
N LYS A 154 -9.38 4.23 1.89
CA LYS A 154 -9.79 3.73 0.57
C LYS A 154 -11.04 2.86 0.66
N GLN A 155 -11.90 3.13 1.63
CA GLN A 155 -13.29 2.69 1.54
C GLN A 155 -14.09 3.59 0.58
N GLU A 156 -13.61 4.80 0.26
CA GLU A 156 -14.24 5.69 -0.71
C GLU A 156 -13.68 5.52 -2.14
N ASP A 157 -12.39 5.22 -2.33
CA ASP A 157 -11.80 5.01 -3.67
C ASP A 157 -12.26 3.71 -4.38
N ASN A 158 -12.91 2.77 -3.68
CA ASN A 158 -13.65 1.69 -4.33
C ASN A 158 -14.90 2.19 -5.09
N LYS A 159 -15.34 3.44 -4.84
CA LYS A 159 -16.33 4.14 -5.68
C LYS A 159 -15.68 4.91 -6.83
N ASP A 160 -14.47 5.44 -6.67
CA ASP A 160 -13.80 6.19 -7.75
C ASP A 160 -13.16 5.28 -8.82
N ASN A 161 -12.80 4.04 -8.46
CA ASN A 161 -12.47 3.00 -9.46
C ASN A 161 -13.69 2.58 -10.32
N LYS A 162 -14.91 2.88 -9.84
CA LYS A 162 -16.15 2.72 -10.62
C LYS A 162 -16.26 3.76 -11.72
N ASP A 163 -15.64 4.94 -11.54
CA ASP A 163 -15.69 6.05 -12.48
C ASP A 163 -14.60 5.98 -13.57
N ILE A 164 -13.54 5.18 -13.41
CA ILE A 164 -12.66 4.80 -14.53
C ILE A 164 -13.43 3.91 -15.54
N ASN A 165 -14.48 3.23 -15.08
CA ASN A 165 -15.31 2.33 -15.88
C ASN A 165 -16.55 2.98 -16.53
N THR A 166 -16.77 4.28 -16.41
CA THR A 166 -17.82 4.94 -17.23
C THR A 166 -17.48 4.96 -18.72
N GLY A 167 -16.22 4.66 -19.10
CA GLY A 167 -15.80 4.51 -20.50
C GLY A 167 -15.85 3.08 -21.06
N LEU A 168 -16.18 2.04 -20.28
CA LEU A 168 -16.06 0.63 -20.69
C LEU A 168 -17.38 -0.13 -20.82
N ASN A 169 -18.48 0.44 -20.34
CA ASN A 169 -19.84 -0.09 -20.48
C ASN A 169 -20.54 0.57 -21.68
N ALA A 170 -20.36 0.02 -22.88
CA ALA A 170 -21.28 0.28 -23.97
C ALA A 170 -22.65 -0.28 -23.58
N GLY A 171 -23.72 0.51 -23.70
CA GLY A 171 -25.05 0.24 -23.12
C GLY A 171 -25.72 -1.10 -23.51
N ASN A 172 -25.15 -1.85 -24.44
CA ASN A 172 -25.78 -3.01 -25.09
C ASN A 172 -24.99 -4.32 -24.88
N VAL A 173 -23.92 -4.31 -24.07
CA VAL A 173 -23.07 -5.49 -23.81
C VAL A 173 -22.83 -5.65 -22.32
N GLN A 174 -23.30 -6.76 -21.74
CA GLN A 174 -23.13 -7.08 -20.33
C GLN A 174 -22.20 -8.29 -20.15
N PHE A 175 -21.25 -8.19 -19.22
CA PHE A 175 -20.37 -9.31 -18.86
C PHE A 175 -21.12 -10.31 -17.97
N MET A 176 -20.90 -11.61 -18.20
CA MET A 176 -21.52 -12.66 -17.39
C MET A 176 -20.55 -13.25 -16.35
N ASP A 177 -21.03 -13.44 -15.12
CA ASP A 177 -20.25 -14.00 -14.01
C ASP A 177 -19.82 -15.46 -14.20
N ASN A 178 -20.49 -16.21 -15.09
CA ASN A 178 -20.23 -17.62 -15.37
C ASN A 178 -20.11 -17.86 -16.89
N PRO A 179 -18.90 -17.90 -17.46
CA PRO A 179 -18.72 -18.11 -18.89
C PRO A 179 -19.03 -19.57 -19.28
N VAL A 180 -19.63 -19.75 -20.46
CA VAL A 180 -20.02 -21.06 -20.98
C VAL A 180 -19.17 -21.41 -22.19
N LYS A 181 -18.69 -22.65 -22.27
CA LYS A 181 -18.01 -23.15 -23.46
C LYS A 181 -19.04 -23.61 -24.49
N ALA A 182 -19.18 -22.85 -25.57
CA ALA A 182 -20.13 -23.11 -26.64
C ALA A 182 -19.70 -22.42 -27.95
N GLU A 183 -20.44 -22.63 -29.01
CA GLU A 183 -20.26 -21.92 -30.28
C GLU A 183 -20.77 -20.47 -30.16
N CYS A 184 -19.94 -19.49 -30.52
CA CYS A 184 -20.32 -18.07 -30.48
C CYS A 184 -21.36 -17.75 -31.56
N GLU A 185 -22.51 -17.17 -31.17
CA GLU A 185 -23.60 -16.88 -32.10
C GLU A 185 -23.25 -15.83 -33.18
N ARG A 186 -22.22 -15.00 -32.95
CA ARG A 186 -21.77 -13.97 -33.91
C ARG A 186 -20.70 -14.48 -34.88
N CYS A 187 -19.74 -15.28 -34.43
CA CYS A 187 -18.61 -15.72 -35.27
C CYS A 187 -18.54 -17.22 -35.56
N GLY A 188 -19.45 -18.03 -35.02
CA GLY A 188 -19.53 -19.48 -35.27
C GLY A 188 -18.34 -20.29 -34.75
N LYS A 189 -17.54 -19.72 -33.82
CA LYS A 189 -16.35 -20.40 -33.27
C LYS A 189 -16.68 -21.03 -31.92
N ASP A 190 -16.25 -22.27 -31.73
CA ASP A 190 -16.23 -22.93 -30.41
C ASP A 190 -15.25 -22.21 -29.47
N THR A 191 -15.79 -21.54 -28.46
CA THR A 191 -14.98 -20.71 -27.56
C THR A 191 -15.68 -20.53 -26.20
N TRP A 192 -15.10 -19.70 -25.34
CA TRP A 192 -15.73 -19.27 -24.10
C TRP A 192 -16.58 -18.03 -24.37
N LEU A 193 -17.87 -18.12 -24.03
CA LEU A 193 -18.82 -17.04 -24.14
C LEU A 193 -18.95 -16.36 -22.77
N ASP A 194 -18.53 -15.11 -22.70
CA ASP A 194 -18.40 -14.31 -21.48
C ASP A 194 -19.17 -12.98 -21.55
N HIS A 195 -19.81 -12.69 -22.70
CA HIS A 195 -20.58 -11.46 -22.92
C HIS A 195 -22.00 -11.81 -23.43
N GLU A 196 -23.00 -11.13 -22.86
CA GLU A 196 -24.37 -11.09 -23.37
C GLU A 196 -24.52 -9.86 -24.26
N TRP A 197 -24.96 -10.08 -25.49
CA TRP A 197 -25.23 -9.04 -26.48
C TRP A 197 -26.72 -9.02 -26.79
N GLU A 198 -27.34 -7.84 -26.64
CA GLU A 198 -28.75 -7.62 -26.98
C GLU A 198 -28.87 -6.99 -28.37
N HIS A 199 -29.49 -7.73 -29.28
CA HIS A 199 -29.77 -7.31 -30.66
C HIS A 199 -31.14 -7.83 -31.10
N ASP A 200 -31.91 -7.02 -31.82
CA ASP A 200 -33.28 -7.36 -32.26
C ASP A 200 -34.22 -7.85 -31.14
N GLY A 201 -34.05 -7.30 -29.93
CA GLY A 201 -34.84 -7.68 -28.75
C GLY A 201 -34.55 -9.10 -28.22
N LYS A 202 -33.43 -9.71 -28.64
CA LYS A 202 -32.95 -11.01 -28.15
C LYS A 202 -31.57 -10.87 -27.53
N LYS A 203 -31.38 -11.56 -26.41
CA LYS A 203 -30.11 -11.69 -25.71
C LYS A 203 -29.40 -12.93 -26.22
N THR A 204 -28.19 -12.75 -26.69
CA THR A 204 -27.35 -13.81 -27.29
C THR A 204 -25.99 -13.83 -26.64
N LEU A 205 -25.38 -15.00 -26.55
CA LEU A 205 -24.06 -15.16 -25.93
C LEU A 205 -22.97 -15.07 -27.00
N ILE A 206 -22.01 -14.17 -26.77
CA ILE A 206 -20.90 -13.93 -27.69
C ILE A 206 -19.56 -13.99 -26.96
N CYS A 207 -18.50 -14.20 -27.72
CA CYS A 207 -17.14 -14.24 -27.20
C CYS A 207 -16.53 -12.83 -27.04
N THR A 208 -15.49 -12.73 -26.21
CA THR A 208 -14.74 -11.49 -25.94
C THR A 208 -14.31 -10.74 -27.20
N ALA A 209 -13.85 -11.46 -28.23
CA ALA A 209 -13.40 -10.85 -29.49
C ALA A 209 -14.56 -10.18 -30.25
N CYS A 210 -15.71 -10.86 -30.33
CA CYS A 210 -16.91 -10.34 -30.95
C CYS A 210 -17.49 -9.15 -30.17
N ALA A 211 -17.38 -9.16 -28.84
CA ALA A 211 -17.79 -8.03 -28.00
C ALA A 211 -16.90 -6.79 -28.23
N ALA A 212 -15.58 -6.99 -28.44
CA ALA A 212 -14.64 -5.91 -28.74
C ALA A 212 -14.90 -5.27 -30.13
N GLU A 213 -15.20 -6.07 -31.15
CA GLU A 213 -15.53 -5.58 -32.49
C GLU A 213 -16.81 -4.74 -32.50
N LEU A 214 -17.88 -5.17 -31.80
CA LEU A 214 -19.12 -4.38 -31.65
C LEU A 214 -18.88 -3.03 -31.00
N LYS A 215 -17.91 -2.95 -30.06
CA LYS A 215 -17.51 -1.67 -29.44
C LYS A 215 -16.76 -0.76 -30.41
N GLY A 216 -15.94 -1.33 -31.30
CA GLY A 216 -15.25 -0.58 -32.35
C GLY A 216 -16.21 0.01 -33.40
N GLU A 217 -17.21 -0.77 -33.82
CA GLU A 217 -18.23 -0.31 -34.78
C GLU A 217 -19.12 0.83 -34.23
N LEU A 218 -19.32 0.89 -32.91
CA LEU A 218 -20.03 1.99 -32.25
C LEU A 218 -19.20 3.29 -32.18
N GLN A 219 -17.87 3.20 -32.15
CA GLN A 219 -16.98 4.37 -32.10
C GLN A 219 -16.71 5.01 -33.47
N GLU A 220 -16.96 4.31 -34.58
CA GLU A 220 -16.80 4.85 -35.95
C GLU A 220 -18.08 5.52 -36.48
N ASN A 221 -19.22 5.34 -35.80
CA ASN A 221 -20.53 5.88 -36.21
C ASN A 221 -21.01 7.08 -35.34
N ASP A 222 -20.18 7.56 -34.41
CA ASP A 222 -20.38 8.79 -33.61
C ASP A 222 -19.53 9.96 -34.12
#